data_AF-A0AAX0KVH4-F1
#
_entry.id   AF-A0AAX0KVH4-F1
#
_cell.length_a   1.000
_cell.length_b   1.000
_cell.length_c   1.000
_cell.angle_alpha   90.00
_cell.angle_beta   90.00
_cell.angle_gamma   90.00
#
_symmetry.space_group_name_H-M   'P 1'
#
loop_
_entity.id
_entity.type
_entity.pdbx_description
1 polymer ?
#
loop_
_entity_poly.entity_id
_entity_poly.type
_entity_poly.pdbx_seq_one_letter_code
_entity_poly.pdbx_strand_id
1 'polypeptide(L)'
;MIVAYDAAAMLSEFGARDVVIFGTVEEALLHISGGNEISMALLDINLGDETSLEAAKALRERAVPILYSTGYDEQSVMMDGFPEGKMLIKPFTNDDFANALISMGFAEA
;
A
#
# COMPACT_ATOMS: atom_id res chain seq x y z
N MET A 1 18.53 0.34 0.58
CA MET A 1 17.81 1.43 1.25
C MET A 1 17.00 2.14 0.19
N ILE A 2 15.71 1.86 0.12
CA ILE A 2 14.79 2.47 -0.84
C ILE A 2 13.97 3.50 -0.05
N VAL A 3 13.99 4.75 -0.50
CA VAL A 3 13.26 5.88 0.09
C VAL A 3 11.89 5.96 -0.58
N ALA A 4 10.84 6.43 0.11
CA ALA A 4 9.47 6.57 -0.43
C ALA A 4 9.37 7.27 -1.81
N TYR A 5 10.36 8.10 -2.16
CA TYR A 5 10.48 8.74 -3.48
C TYR A 5 10.68 7.74 -4.64
N ASP A 6 11.34 6.63 -4.37
CA ASP A 6 11.59 5.57 -5.35
C ASP A 6 10.30 4.80 -5.68
N ALA A 7 9.42 4.60 -4.70
CA ALA A 7 8.10 3.98 -4.90
C ALA A 7 7.20 4.85 -5.78
N ALA A 8 7.22 6.18 -5.59
CA ALA A 8 6.50 7.11 -6.47
C ALA A 8 7.08 7.14 -7.88
N ALA A 9 8.42 7.12 -8.02
CA ALA A 9 9.08 7.05 -9.31
C ALA A 9 8.72 5.75 -10.06
N MET A 10 8.79 4.59 -9.40
CA MET A 10 8.37 3.31 -9.95
C MET A 10 6.91 3.33 -10.39
N LEU A 11 6.00 3.80 -9.54
CA LEU A 11 4.57 3.88 -9.87
C LEU A 11 4.33 4.76 -11.10
N SER A 12 5.04 5.89 -11.22
CA SER A 12 5.01 6.75 -12.41
C SER A 12 5.51 6.02 -13.67
N GLU A 13 6.59 5.25 -13.56
CA GLU A 13 7.10 4.41 -14.66
C GLU A 13 6.12 3.30 -15.06
N PHE A 14 5.35 2.77 -14.12
CA PHE A 14 4.25 1.82 -14.38
C PHE A 14 2.93 2.50 -14.83
N GLY A 15 2.92 3.82 -15.03
CA GLY A 15 1.78 4.55 -15.58
C GLY A 15 0.79 5.10 -14.55
N ALA A 16 1.12 5.06 -13.26
CA ALA A 16 0.33 5.73 -12.24
C ALA A 16 0.46 7.25 -12.40
N ARG A 17 -0.66 7.90 -12.75
CA ARG A 17 -0.67 9.36 -13.01
C ARG A 17 -0.77 10.20 -11.74
N ASP A 18 -1.36 9.64 -10.68
CA ASP A 18 -1.65 10.37 -9.45
C ASP A 18 -1.26 9.50 -8.24
N VAL A 19 0.00 9.61 -7.85
CA VAL A 19 0.54 8.92 -6.67
C VAL A 19 0.52 9.91 -5.52
N VAL A 20 -0.32 9.66 -4.52
CA VAL A 20 -0.40 10.48 -3.31
C VAL A 20 0.19 9.67 -2.14
N ILE A 21 1.10 10.30 -1.41
CA ILE A 21 1.74 9.71 -0.24
C ILE A 21 1.23 10.45 0.99
N PHE A 22 0.75 9.70 1.98
CA PHE A 22 0.31 10.23 3.26
C PHE A 22 1.29 9.82 4.36
N GLY A 23 1.65 10.74 5.24
CA GLY A 23 2.56 10.48 6.37
C GLY A 23 1.86 9.92 7.61
N THR A 24 0.53 9.99 7.66
CA THR A 24 -0.31 9.62 8.81
C THR A 24 -1.57 8.88 8.35
N VAL A 25 -2.16 8.03 9.20
CA VAL A 25 -3.40 7.31 8.87
C VAL A 25 -4.57 8.29 8.77
N GLU A 26 -4.58 9.34 9.60
CA GLU A 26 -5.62 10.38 9.56
C GLU A 26 -5.73 11.06 8.18
N GLU A 27 -4.60 11.46 7.59
CA GLU A 27 -4.60 12.07 6.25
C GLU A 27 -5.06 11.08 5.17
N ALA A 28 -4.63 9.83 5.25
CA ALA A 28 -5.07 8.78 4.34
C ALA A 28 -6.61 8.57 4.44
N LEU A 29 -7.15 8.50 5.65
CA LEU A 29 -8.59 8.34 5.90
C LEU A 29 -9.41 9.52 5.37
N LEU A 30 -8.92 10.75 5.53
CA LEU A 30 -9.57 11.94 4.97
C LEU A 30 -9.62 11.85 3.44
N HIS A 31 -8.53 11.45 2.81
CA HIS A 31 -8.48 11.31 1.36
C HIS A 31 -9.38 10.18 0.84
N ILE A 32 -9.39 9.04 1.53
CA ILE A 32 -10.29 7.93 1.23
C ILE A 32 -11.74 8.42 1.37
N SER A 33 -12.11 9.00 2.52
CA SER A 33 -13.48 9.47 2.77
C SER A 33 -13.94 10.56 1.82
N GLY A 34 -13.02 11.36 1.27
CA GLY A 34 -13.28 12.44 0.30
C GLY A 34 -13.90 12.01 -1.03
N GLY A 35 -14.03 10.71 -1.30
CA GLY A 35 -14.70 10.21 -2.51
C GLY A 35 -13.81 10.12 -3.74
N ASN A 36 -12.49 10.22 -3.55
CA ASN A 36 -11.52 10.05 -4.63
C ASN A 36 -11.54 8.61 -5.15
N GLU A 37 -11.39 8.44 -6.47
CA GLU A 37 -11.20 7.14 -7.10
C GLU A 37 -9.77 6.65 -6.82
N ILE A 38 -9.67 5.55 -6.07
CA ILE A 38 -8.40 4.94 -5.70
C ILE A 38 -8.31 3.60 -6.43
N SER A 39 -7.40 3.50 -7.39
CA SER A 39 -7.19 2.26 -8.14
C SER A 39 -6.53 1.18 -7.28
N MET A 40 -5.57 1.58 -6.44
CA MET A 40 -4.86 0.70 -5.52
C MET A 40 -4.24 1.52 -4.39
N ALA A 41 -3.94 0.86 -3.27
CA ALA A 41 -3.26 1.50 -2.14
C ALA A 41 -2.10 0.65 -1.64
N LEU A 42 -0.95 1.29 -1.41
CA LEU A 42 0.17 0.71 -0.68
C LEU A 42 0.15 1.25 0.75
N LEU A 43 0.01 0.37 1.74
CA LEU A 43 -0.05 0.70 3.15
C LEU A 43 1.15 0.09 3.88
N ASP A 44 1.90 0.91 4.61
CA ASP A 44 2.86 0.41 5.58
C ASP A 44 2.10 -0.09 6.81
N ILE A 45 2.30 -1.34 7.23
CA ILE A 45 1.63 -1.88 8.42
C ILE A 45 2.05 -1.07 9.66
N ASN A 46 3.30 -0.61 9.69
CA ASN A 46 3.88 0.09 10.82
C ASN A 46 4.28 1.51 10.43
N LEU A 47 3.53 2.47 10.97
CA LEU A 47 3.82 3.89 10.82
C LEU A 47 4.48 4.47 12.08
N GLY A 48 5.13 3.61 12.88
CA GLY A 48 5.77 3.94 14.14
C GLY A 48 4.83 3.75 15.34
N ASP A 49 4.04 4.78 15.64
CA ASP A 49 3.15 4.82 16.81
C ASP A 49 1.74 4.27 16.53
N GLU A 50 1.39 4.06 15.25
CA GLU A 50 0.07 3.60 14.81
C GLU A 50 0.16 2.58 13.66
N THR A 51 -0.94 1.86 13.42
CA THR A 51 -1.06 0.90 12.32
C THR A 51 -2.05 1.39 11.28
N SER A 52 -1.78 1.12 10.01
CA SER A 52 -2.64 1.47 8.88
C SER A 52 -3.93 0.63 8.78
N LEU A 53 -4.30 -0.08 9.85
CA LEU A 53 -5.47 -0.96 9.92
C LEU A 53 -6.78 -0.22 9.59
N GLU A 54 -6.96 0.98 10.13
CA GLU A 54 -8.16 1.80 9.90
C GLU A 54 -8.28 2.19 8.41
N ALA A 55 -7.17 2.64 7.81
CA ALA A 55 -7.11 2.95 6.38
C ALA A 55 -7.38 1.70 5.53
N ALA A 56 -6.82 0.54 5.91
CA ALA A 56 -7.04 -0.72 5.22
C ALA A 56 -8.52 -1.12 5.20
N LYS A 57 -9.22 -0.98 6.34
CA LYS A 57 -10.66 -1.23 6.42
C LYS A 57 -11.46 -0.30 5.52
N ALA A 58 -11.17 1.01 5.56
CA ALA A 58 -11.86 1.98 4.72
C ALA A 58 -11.66 1.71 3.21
N LEU A 59 -10.45 1.30 2.81
CA LEU A 59 -10.15 0.90 1.44
C LEU A 59 -10.88 -0.39 1.04
N ARG A 60 -10.97 -1.36 1.97
CA ARG A 60 -11.71 -2.60 1.76
C ARG A 60 -13.19 -2.39 1.55
N GLU A 61 -13.82 -1.50 2.32
CA GLU A 61 -15.23 -1.14 2.14
C GLU A 61 -15.52 -0.57 0.74
N ARG A 62 -14.49 0.01 0.11
CA ARG A 62 -14.54 0.54 -1.25
C ARG A 62 -14.11 -0.47 -2.33
N ALA A 63 -13.87 -1.73 -1.95
CA ALA A 63 -13.34 -2.76 -2.84
C ALA A 63 -12.01 -2.36 -3.53
N VAL A 64 -11.23 -1.48 -2.90
CA VAL A 64 -9.92 -1.08 -3.42
C VAL A 64 -8.91 -2.17 -3.08
N PRO A 65 -8.09 -2.61 -4.05
CA PRO A 65 -7.07 -3.61 -3.80
C PRO A 65 -5.90 -3.00 -3.02
N ILE A 66 -5.48 -3.71 -1.97
CA ILE A 66 -4.53 -3.23 -0.96
C ILE A 66 -3.25 -4.05 -1.03
N LEU A 67 -2.13 -3.33 -1.00
CA LEU A 67 -0.78 -3.86 -0.91
C LEU A 67 -0.19 -3.42 0.43
N TYR A 68 0.18 -4.37 1.27
CA TYR A 68 0.75 -4.13 2.59
C TYR A 68 2.26 -4.22 2.53
N SER A 69 2.96 -3.25 3.09
CA SER A 69 4.41 -3.30 3.29
C SER A 69 4.71 -3.55 4.76
N THR A 70 5.47 -4.59 5.06
CA THR A 70 5.77 -5.03 6.45
C THR A 70 7.26 -5.24 6.64
N GLY A 71 7.78 -4.97 7.84
CA GLY A 71 9.12 -5.39 8.25
C GLY A 71 9.20 -6.89 8.55
N TYR A 72 10.42 -7.43 8.55
CA TYR A 72 10.71 -8.85 8.80
C TYR A 72 10.21 -9.33 10.19
N ASP A 73 10.23 -8.47 11.20
CA ASP A 73 9.77 -8.76 12.57
C ASP A 73 8.24 -8.79 12.74
N GLU A 74 7.48 -8.32 11.75
CA GLU A 74 6.07 -7.97 11.93
C GLU A 74 5.12 -8.97 11.25
N GLN A 75 5.65 -9.87 10.42
CA GLN A 75 4.89 -10.86 9.67
C GLN A 75 4.11 -11.85 10.53
N SER A 76 4.59 -12.15 11.74
CA SER A 76 3.99 -13.19 12.59
C SER A 76 2.80 -12.70 13.42
N VAL A 77 2.60 -11.39 13.52
CA VAL A 77 1.65 -10.78 14.48
C VAL A 77 0.48 -10.08 13.78
N MET A 78 0.65 -9.62 12.54
CA MET A 78 -0.20 -8.55 11.98
C MET A 78 -1.27 -9.00 10.99
N MET A 79 -1.64 -10.29 10.93
CA MET A 79 -2.73 -10.75 10.04
C MET A 79 -4.11 -10.76 10.73
N ASP A 80 -4.16 -10.54 12.04
CA ASP A 80 -5.42 -10.56 12.79
C ASP A 80 -6.14 -9.20 12.62
N GLY A 81 -7.17 -9.19 11.77
CA GLY A 81 -8.04 -8.04 11.57
C GLY A 81 -7.76 -7.18 10.33
N PHE A 82 -6.63 -7.38 9.63
CA PHE A 82 -6.38 -6.73 8.34
C PHE A 82 -7.23 -7.38 7.23
N PRO A 83 -7.85 -6.59 6.33
CA PRO A 83 -8.56 -7.14 5.18
C PRO A 83 -7.61 -7.80 4.18
N GLU A 84 -8.09 -8.75 3.36
CA GLU A 84 -7.23 -9.45 2.39
C GLU A 84 -6.58 -8.45 1.44
N GLY A 85 -5.27 -8.60 1.28
CA GLY A 85 -4.45 -7.85 0.36
C GLY A 85 -3.16 -8.60 0.11
N LYS A 86 -2.33 -8.07 -0.79
CA LYS A 86 -1.00 -8.61 -1.06
C LYS A 86 -0.03 -8.08 -0.03
N MET A 87 0.91 -8.89 0.44
CA MET A 87 1.97 -8.47 1.35
C MET A 87 3.31 -8.39 0.63
N LEU A 88 4.05 -7.33 0.90
CA LEU A 88 5.43 -7.07 0.49
C LEU A 88 6.30 -6.98 1.74
N ILE A 89 7.39 -7.73 1.74
CA ILE A 89 8.29 -7.82 2.88
C ILE A 89 9.47 -6.90 2.62
N LYS A 90 9.68 -5.92 3.51
CA LYS A 90 10.85 -5.06 3.47
C LYS A 90 12.09 -5.87 3.90
N PRO A 91 13.22 -5.79 3.16
CA PRO A 91 13.44 -4.97 1.97
C PRO A 91 12.90 -5.63 0.67
N PHE A 92 11.96 -4.97 -0.01
CA PHE A 92 11.47 -5.38 -1.32
C PHE A 92 12.23 -4.64 -2.43
N THR A 93 12.31 -5.25 -3.61
CA THR A 93 12.93 -4.66 -4.81
C THR A 93 11.86 -4.13 -5.75
N ASN A 94 12.26 -3.35 -6.76
CA ASN A 94 11.36 -2.86 -7.81
C ASN A 94 10.67 -4.04 -8.54
N ASP A 95 11.39 -5.15 -8.72
CA ASP A 95 10.84 -6.39 -9.26
C ASP A 95 9.75 -6.98 -8.36
N ASP A 96 9.95 -7.04 -7.04
CA ASP A 96 8.96 -7.56 -6.09
C ASP A 96 7.69 -6.70 -6.08
N PHE A 97 7.88 -5.38 -6.12
CA PHE A 97 6.78 -4.41 -6.24
C PHE A 97 6.03 -4.58 -7.58
N ALA A 98 6.76 -4.66 -8.70
CA ALA A 98 6.19 -4.87 -10.03
C ALA A 98 5.42 -6.20 -10.12
N ASN A 99 5.98 -7.29 -9.59
CA ASN A 99 5.32 -8.60 -9.55
C ASN A 99 4.01 -8.54 -8.73
N ALA A 100 3.99 -7.79 -7.63
CA ALA A 100 2.76 -7.57 -6.89
C ALA A 100 1.72 -6.79 -7.72
N LEU A 101 2.13 -5.74 -8.42
CA LEU A 101 1.26 -4.99 -9.34
C LEU A 101 0.69 -5.87 -10.46
N ILE A 102 1.55 -6.68 -11.11
CA ILE A 102 1.16 -7.62 -12.17
C ILE A 102 0.18 -8.65 -11.61
N SER A 103 0.46 -9.23 -10.43
CA SER A 103 -0.43 -10.19 -9.78
C SER A 103 -1.79 -9.59 -9.40
N MET A 104 -1.88 -8.27 -9.26
CA MET A 104 -3.11 -7.54 -8.99
C MET A 104 -3.81 -7.07 -10.28
N GLY A 105 -3.18 -7.23 -11.45
CA GLY A 105 -3.73 -6.85 -12.75
C GLY A 105 -3.48 -5.39 -13.16
N PHE A 106 -2.54 -4.71 -12.50
CA PHE A 106 -2.22 -3.30 -12.77
C PHE A 106 -1.11 -3.09 -13.79
N ALA A 107 -0.30 -4.11 -14.07
CA ALA A 107 0.78 -4.05 -15.05
C ALA A 107 0.73 -5.27 -15.98
N GLU A 108 0.98 -5.04 -17.28
CA GLU A 108 1.21 -6.12 -18.25
C GLU A 108 2.68 -6.55 -18.20
N ALA A 109 2.92 -7.87 -18.19
CA ALA A 109 4.24 -8.49 -18.11
C ALA A 109 5.05 -8.37 -19.42
#